data_AF-A0A419W2Z1-F1
#
_entry.id   AF-A0A419W2Z1-F1
#
_cell.length_a   1.000
_cell.length_b   1.000
_cell.length_c   1.000
_cell.angle_alpha   90.00
_cell.angle_beta   90.00
_cell.angle_gamma   90.00
#
_symmetry.space_group_name_H-M   'P 1'
#
loop_
_entity.id
_entity.type
_entity.pdbx_description
1 polymer ?
#
loop_
_entity_poly.entity_id
_entity_poly.type
_entity_poly.pdbx_seq_one_letter_code
_entity_poly.pdbx_strand_id
1 'polypeptide(L)'
;MIDRRLFKGTSMFNLSKQKIQFELNNLKSFIEEISIYINDKKNETEKNYNDALKDLQSENESEIDVDFYFDDEFHKYNEIFPKHHFNPLLLSIYGLFESWLKRLCDLDNRRGFSNIKVNDLAGGNYIEKSRKYLNVVAELNLDETEKIWQKIKQIQKVRNAIAHNNSNIKTDKNREISKQDLFPILSRDKRIVLNENIGSFFIAEKDYLFEVIDLVSKYLEYVIEKLSHRKVVAKNTTMPFNNAGWGQEKSENVIDGIIRCLDLIEEFERRDDEYRESDFKANLKGQFGSVLWDATKLYSFFCDGKWDVNDRELIMNEKKDGFEKLKKIYRR
;
A
#
# COMPACT_ATOMS: atom_id res chain seq x y z
N MET A 1 -1.99 8.23 27.43
CA MET A 1 -0.66 8.73 27.03
C MET A 1 -0.32 8.10 25.68
N ILE A 2 -0.44 8.84 24.57
CA ILE A 2 -0.21 8.30 23.22
C ILE A 2 1.28 8.04 23.05
N ASP A 3 1.66 6.81 22.67
CA ASP A 3 3.06 6.42 22.44
C ASP A 3 3.72 7.37 21.42
N ARG A 4 4.85 7.99 21.82
CA ARG A 4 5.61 8.90 20.95
C ARG A 4 6.01 8.25 19.62
N ARG A 5 6.12 6.92 19.54
CA ARG A 5 6.39 6.18 18.30
C ARG A 5 5.16 6.14 17.38
N LEU A 6 3.96 5.93 17.93
CA LEU A 6 2.70 6.01 17.19
C LEU A 6 2.48 7.43 16.65
N PHE A 7 2.71 8.46 17.47
CA PHE A 7 2.58 9.85 17.05
C PHE A 7 3.55 10.22 15.91
N LYS A 8 4.82 9.78 15.98
CA LYS A 8 5.81 9.98 14.90
C LYS A 8 5.43 9.21 13.64
N GLY A 9 4.95 7.97 13.77
CA GLY A 9 4.53 7.13 12.65
C GLY A 9 3.36 7.75 11.87
N THR A 10 2.25 8.04 12.56
CA THR A 10 1.07 8.68 11.95
C THR A 10 1.42 10.05 11.34
N SER A 11 2.30 10.82 11.98
CA SER A 11 2.81 12.08 11.44
C SER A 11 3.58 11.89 10.12
N MET A 12 4.45 10.87 10.01
CA MET A 12 5.23 10.62 8.78
C MET A 12 4.38 10.18 7.57
N PHE A 13 3.33 9.39 7.80
CA PHE A 13 2.42 8.99 6.73
C PHE A 13 1.53 10.17 6.30
N ASN A 14 1.10 11.02 7.23
CA ASN A 14 0.39 12.26 6.90
C ASN A 14 1.27 13.24 6.10
N LEU A 15 2.55 13.40 6.47
CA LEU A 15 3.51 14.17 5.67
C LEU A 15 3.71 13.57 4.27
N SER A 16 3.73 12.24 4.16
CA SER A 16 3.81 11.55 2.87
C SER A 16 2.56 11.81 2.02
N LYS A 17 1.37 11.81 2.62
CA LYS A 17 0.11 12.18 1.94
C LYS A 17 0.18 13.58 1.35
N GLN A 18 0.60 14.56 2.14
CA GLN A 18 0.73 15.95 1.68
C GLN A 18 1.73 16.08 0.52
N LYS A 19 2.86 15.38 0.59
CA LYS A 19 3.87 15.38 -0.48
C LYS A 19 3.35 14.73 -1.77
N ILE A 20 2.67 13.58 -1.67
CA ILE A 20 2.05 12.92 -2.82
C ILE A 20 1.03 13.85 -3.48
N GLN A 21 0.14 14.45 -2.68
CA GLN A 21 -0.87 15.38 -3.20
C GLN A 21 -0.22 16.58 -3.89
N PHE A 22 0.82 17.17 -3.30
CA PHE A 22 1.57 18.26 -3.91
C PHE A 22 2.20 17.86 -5.25
N GLU A 23 2.93 16.73 -5.30
CA GLU A 23 3.58 16.25 -6.52
C GLU A 23 2.58 15.90 -7.64
N LEU A 24 1.47 15.23 -7.30
CA LEU A 24 0.43 14.89 -8.27
C LEU A 24 -0.31 16.14 -8.76
N ASN A 25 -0.56 17.13 -7.90
CA ASN A 25 -1.17 18.40 -8.31
C ASN A 25 -0.25 19.20 -9.24
N ASN A 26 1.05 19.28 -8.93
CA ASN A 26 2.02 19.94 -9.82
C ASN A 26 2.08 19.25 -11.19
N LEU A 27 2.01 17.92 -11.22
CA LEU A 27 1.99 17.17 -12.47
C LEU A 27 0.70 17.42 -13.26
N LYS A 28 -0.45 17.54 -12.59
CA LYS A 28 -1.70 17.97 -13.25
C LYS A 28 -1.58 19.37 -13.85
N SER A 29 -1.06 20.34 -13.10
CA SER A 29 -0.86 21.71 -13.60
C SER A 29 0.07 21.73 -14.81
N PHE A 30 1.18 20.99 -14.76
CA PHE A 30 2.11 20.87 -15.89
C PHE A 30 1.45 20.27 -17.14
N ILE A 31 0.67 19.20 -16.98
CA ILE A 31 -0.09 18.60 -18.07
C ILE A 31 -1.10 19.60 -18.65
N GLU A 32 -1.78 20.35 -17.79
CA GLU A 32 -2.76 21.36 -18.18
C GLU A 32 -2.12 22.46 -19.03
N GLU A 33 -1.01 23.03 -18.57
CA GLU A 33 -0.26 24.09 -19.27
C GLU A 33 0.19 23.64 -20.67
N ILE A 34 0.77 22.44 -20.79
CA ILE A 34 1.18 21.90 -22.09
C ILE A 34 -0.01 21.65 -22.99
N SER A 35 -1.11 21.16 -22.43
CA SER A 35 -2.30 20.85 -23.23
C SER A 35 -2.96 22.11 -23.79
N ILE A 36 -3.00 23.19 -23.00
CA ILE A 36 -3.45 24.50 -23.46
C ILE A 36 -2.57 24.97 -24.62
N TYR A 37 -1.23 24.91 -24.46
CA TYR A 37 -0.31 25.30 -25.53
C TYR A 37 -0.51 24.51 -26.83
N ILE A 38 -0.66 23.18 -26.74
CA ILE A 38 -0.90 22.34 -27.93
C ILE A 38 -2.24 22.71 -28.59
N ASN A 39 -3.29 22.90 -27.79
CA ASN A 39 -4.62 23.22 -28.29
C ASN A 39 -4.67 24.61 -28.95
N ASP A 40 -4.02 25.60 -28.36
CA ASP A 40 -3.89 26.94 -28.94
C ASP A 40 -3.20 26.88 -30.30
N LYS A 41 -2.13 26.07 -30.42
CA LYS A 41 -1.45 25.86 -31.71
C LYS A 41 -2.30 25.12 -32.73
N LYS A 42 -3.08 24.13 -32.33
CA LYS A 42 -4.06 23.48 -33.22
C LYS A 42 -5.09 24.48 -33.76
N ASN A 43 -5.67 25.28 -32.87
CA ASN A 43 -6.68 26.28 -33.25
C ASN A 43 -6.09 27.37 -34.15
N GLU A 44 -4.85 27.79 -33.90
CA GLU A 44 -4.13 28.75 -34.75
C GLU A 44 -3.89 28.18 -36.15
N THR A 45 -3.39 26.94 -36.26
CA THR A 45 -3.20 26.26 -37.56
C THR A 45 -4.53 26.09 -38.30
N GLU A 46 -5.59 25.65 -37.61
CA GLU A 46 -6.92 25.50 -38.22
C GLU A 46 -7.49 26.84 -38.71
N LYS A 47 -7.29 27.92 -37.95
CA LYS A 47 -7.69 29.26 -38.38
C LYS A 47 -6.92 29.71 -39.63
N ASN A 48 -5.59 29.55 -39.62
CA ASN A 48 -4.73 29.95 -40.75
C ASN A 48 -5.08 29.18 -42.02
N TYR A 49 -5.35 27.88 -41.89
CA TYR A 49 -5.82 27.03 -43.00
C TYR A 49 -7.16 27.53 -43.57
N ASN A 50 -8.14 27.81 -42.71
CA ASN A 50 -9.45 28.30 -43.13
C ASN A 50 -9.39 29.69 -43.77
N ASP A 51 -8.50 30.56 -43.30
CA ASP A 51 -8.32 31.89 -43.88
C ASP A 51 -7.63 31.80 -45.25
N ALA A 52 -6.60 30.94 -45.40
CA ALA A 52 -5.97 30.67 -46.70
C ALA A 52 -6.95 30.09 -47.73
N LEU A 53 -7.86 29.19 -47.33
CA LEU A 53 -8.91 28.66 -48.21
C LEU A 53 -9.87 29.75 -48.71
N LYS A 54 -10.21 30.73 -47.87
CA LYS A 54 -11.10 31.84 -48.27
C LYS A 54 -10.42 32.77 -49.26
N ASP A 55 -9.15 33.09 -49.04
CA ASP A 55 -8.37 33.96 -49.91
C ASP A 55 -8.28 33.36 -51.32
N LEU A 56 -8.04 32.05 -51.44
CA LEU A 56 -8.06 31.32 -52.72
C LEU A 56 -9.42 31.27 -53.43
N GLN A 57 -10.52 31.28 -52.69
CA GLN A 57 -11.85 31.34 -53.30
C GLN A 57 -12.18 32.74 -53.84
N SER A 58 -11.50 33.78 -53.34
CA SER A 58 -11.71 35.18 -53.71
C SER A 58 -10.81 35.65 -54.86
N GLU A 59 -9.62 35.07 -54.99
CA GLU A 59 -8.68 35.33 -56.07
C GLU A 59 -8.75 34.16 -57.06
N ASN A 60 -9.28 34.41 -58.27
CA ASN A 60 -9.43 33.41 -59.35
C ASN A 60 -8.08 32.86 -59.91
N GLU A 61 -7.01 32.87 -59.12
CA GLU A 61 -5.67 32.41 -59.44
C GLU A 61 -4.99 31.89 -58.17
N SER A 62 -4.86 30.57 -58.03
CA SER A 62 -3.61 29.97 -57.51
C SER A 62 -3.54 28.46 -57.78
N GLU A 63 -2.34 27.99 -58.17
CA GLU A 63 -1.91 26.59 -58.25
C GLU A 63 -1.48 26.01 -56.87
N ILE A 64 -1.67 26.75 -55.76
CA ILE A 64 -1.19 26.34 -54.44
C ILE A 64 -2.19 25.38 -53.80
N ASP A 65 -1.77 24.14 -53.64
CA ASP A 65 -2.46 23.13 -52.85
C ASP A 65 -2.34 23.48 -51.35
N VAL A 66 -3.38 24.11 -50.81
CA VAL A 66 -3.46 24.50 -49.38
C VAL A 66 -3.36 23.28 -48.48
N ASP A 67 -3.93 22.15 -48.89
CA ASP A 67 -3.86 20.91 -48.13
C ASP A 67 -2.39 20.48 -47.98
N PHE A 68 -1.63 20.50 -49.09
CA PHE A 68 -0.20 20.20 -49.08
C PHE A 68 0.61 21.19 -48.22
N TYR A 69 0.28 22.48 -48.24
CA TYR A 69 1.00 23.50 -47.47
C TYR A 69 0.84 23.33 -45.94
N PHE A 70 -0.35 22.94 -45.48
CA PHE A 70 -0.65 22.81 -44.06
C PHE A 70 -0.52 21.39 -43.49
N ASP A 71 -0.35 20.35 -44.33
CA ASP A 71 -0.25 18.95 -43.91
C ASP A 71 0.80 18.75 -42.80
N ASP A 72 1.99 19.33 -42.97
CA ASP A 72 3.08 19.24 -41.99
C ASP A 72 2.70 19.85 -40.62
N GLU A 73 2.02 21.00 -40.62
CA GLU A 73 1.58 21.65 -39.37
C GLU A 73 0.48 20.85 -38.67
N PHE A 74 -0.50 20.35 -39.44
CA PHE A 74 -1.55 19.51 -38.88
C PHE A 74 -0.98 18.22 -38.30
N HIS A 75 -0.09 17.53 -39.02
CA HIS A 75 0.58 16.32 -38.54
C HIS A 75 1.43 16.62 -37.28
N LYS A 76 2.16 17.74 -37.27
CA LYS A 76 2.97 18.17 -36.13
C LYS A 76 2.14 18.36 -34.86
N TYR A 77 1.06 19.13 -34.91
CA TYR A 77 0.28 19.46 -33.71
C TYR A 77 -0.77 18.42 -33.33
N ASN A 78 -1.30 17.65 -34.29
CA ASN A 78 -2.31 16.62 -34.00
C ASN A 78 -1.72 15.26 -33.62
N GLU A 79 -0.53 14.91 -34.12
CA GLU A 79 0.09 13.61 -33.84
C GLU A 79 1.42 13.76 -33.10
N ILE A 80 2.40 14.43 -33.70
CA ILE A 80 3.78 14.41 -33.22
C ILE A 80 3.88 15.01 -31.81
N PHE A 81 3.33 16.19 -31.60
CA PHE A 81 3.42 16.89 -30.31
C PHE A 81 2.72 16.10 -29.19
N PRO A 82 1.41 15.74 -29.29
CA PRO A 82 0.75 14.92 -28.29
C PRO A 82 1.51 13.63 -27.97
N LYS A 83 2.00 12.92 -28.99
CA LYS A 83 2.80 11.70 -28.82
C LYS A 83 4.09 11.94 -28.02
N HIS A 84 4.83 13.00 -28.34
CA HIS A 84 6.10 13.31 -27.67
C HIS A 84 5.92 13.98 -26.29
N HIS A 85 4.72 14.43 -25.95
CA HIS A 85 4.41 15.00 -24.64
C HIS A 85 3.70 14.01 -23.72
N PHE A 86 2.54 13.48 -24.12
CA PHE A 86 1.67 12.69 -23.25
C PHE A 86 2.18 11.27 -23.00
N ASN A 87 2.79 10.60 -23.98
CA ASN A 87 3.33 9.26 -23.77
C ASN A 87 4.46 9.24 -22.72
N PRO A 88 5.48 10.14 -22.78
CA PRO A 88 6.48 10.25 -21.72
C PRO A 88 5.89 10.64 -20.37
N LEU A 89 4.86 11.49 -20.35
CA LEU A 89 4.19 11.87 -19.10
C LEU A 89 3.52 10.68 -18.41
N LEU A 90 2.96 9.72 -19.17
CA LEU A 90 2.48 8.48 -18.58
C LEU A 90 3.60 7.70 -17.88
N LEU A 91 4.80 7.65 -18.47
CA LEU A 91 5.96 7.01 -17.85
C LEU A 91 6.31 7.70 -16.52
N SER A 92 6.30 9.04 -16.51
CA SER A 92 6.59 9.83 -15.31
C SER A 92 5.57 9.63 -14.20
N ILE A 93 4.26 9.66 -14.51
CA ILE A 93 3.18 9.38 -13.54
C ILE A 93 3.37 7.99 -12.93
N TYR A 94 3.69 6.99 -13.77
CA TYR A 94 3.87 5.62 -13.31
C TYR A 94 5.14 5.43 -12.47
N GLY A 95 6.24 6.07 -12.85
CA GLY A 95 7.48 6.05 -12.08
C GLY A 95 7.32 6.73 -10.71
N LEU A 96 6.53 7.80 -10.64
CA LEU A 96 6.16 8.45 -9.39
C LEU A 96 5.36 7.51 -8.48
N PHE A 97 4.36 6.82 -9.04
CA PHE A 97 3.58 5.81 -8.32
C PHE A 97 4.46 4.71 -7.74
N GLU A 98 5.35 4.13 -8.54
CA GLU A 98 6.28 3.07 -8.13
C GLU A 98 7.21 3.56 -6.99
N SER A 99 7.72 4.78 -7.12
CA SER A 99 8.60 5.41 -6.12
C SER A 99 7.89 5.63 -4.79
N TRP A 100 6.62 6.09 -4.82
CA TRP A 100 5.84 6.26 -3.61
C TRP A 100 5.46 4.94 -2.96
N LEU A 101 5.05 3.93 -3.74
CA LEU A 101 4.79 2.59 -3.20
C LEU A 101 6.02 2.02 -2.48
N LYS A 102 7.19 2.12 -3.12
CA LYS A 102 8.46 1.75 -2.51
C LYS A 102 8.66 2.45 -1.17
N ARG A 103 8.57 3.78 -1.17
CA ARG A 103 8.79 4.59 0.02
C ARG A 103 7.81 4.27 1.14
N LEU A 104 6.55 4.02 0.83
CA LEU A 104 5.54 3.64 1.83
C LEU A 104 5.84 2.27 2.45
N CYS A 105 6.25 1.29 1.64
CA CYS A 105 6.68 -0.02 2.15
C CYS A 105 7.93 0.11 3.02
N ASP A 106 8.92 0.90 2.60
CA ASP A 106 10.15 1.15 3.37
C ASP A 106 9.86 1.87 4.70
N LEU A 107 8.92 2.83 4.70
CA LEU A 107 8.47 3.51 5.92
C LEU A 107 7.78 2.56 6.89
N ASP A 108 6.95 1.64 6.39
CA ASP A 108 6.33 0.63 7.24
C ASP A 108 7.37 -0.35 7.79
N ASN A 109 8.30 -0.84 6.97
CA ASN A 109 9.37 -1.74 7.39
C ASN A 109 10.23 -1.12 8.51
N ARG A 110 10.55 0.18 8.41
CA ARG A 110 11.32 0.93 9.43
C ARG A 110 10.64 1.01 10.79
N ARG A 111 9.34 0.70 10.90
CA ARG A 111 8.66 0.59 12.20
C ARG A 111 9.13 -0.64 12.99
N GLY A 112 9.78 -1.60 12.33
CA GLY A 112 10.44 -2.73 12.98
C GLY A 112 9.51 -3.90 13.34
N PHE A 113 8.30 -3.95 12.76
CA PHE A 113 7.35 -5.04 13.02
C PHE A 113 7.65 -6.31 12.20
N SER A 114 8.47 -6.21 11.17
CA SER A 114 8.92 -7.34 10.36
C SER A 114 10.32 -7.06 9.81
N ASN A 115 11.13 -8.12 9.74
CA ASN A 115 12.45 -8.07 9.09
C ASN A 115 12.37 -8.33 7.58
N ILE A 116 11.21 -8.74 7.06
CA ILE A 116 10.98 -9.00 5.64
C ILE A 116 10.87 -7.68 4.90
N LYS A 117 11.66 -7.49 3.85
CA LYS A 117 11.61 -6.34 2.94
C LYS A 117 10.89 -6.70 1.65
N VAL A 118 10.47 -5.69 0.88
CA VAL A 118 9.85 -5.88 -0.45
C VAL A 118 10.76 -6.72 -1.37
N ASN A 119 12.08 -6.51 -1.31
CA ASN A 119 13.04 -7.23 -2.14
C ASN A 119 13.16 -8.71 -1.80
N ASP A 120 12.81 -9.10 -0.56
CA ASP A 120 12.87 -10.49 -0.11
C ASP A 120 11.67 -11.31 -0.63
N LEU A 121 10.65 -10.64 -1.18
CA LEU A 121 9.48 -11.30 -1.74
C LEU A 121 9.77 -11.83 -3.14
N ALA A 122 9.58 -13.14 -3.30
CA ALA A 122 9.54 -13.80 -4.61
C ALA A 122 8.33 -13.32 -5.42
N GLY A 123 8.51 -13.19 -6.73
CA GLY A 123 7.46 -12.82 -7.69
C GLY A 123 7.85 -11.69 -8.64
N GLY A 124 6.84 -11.14 -9.31
CA GLY A 124 6.92 -10.26 -10.47
C GLY A 124 7.57 -8.89 -10.26
N ASN A 125 7.05 -7.88 -10.97
CA ASN A 125 7.64 -6.54 -10.98
C ASN A 125 7.54 -5.85 -9.59
N TYR A 126 8.27 -4.74 -9.42
CA TYR A 126 8.41 -4.10 -8.12
C TYR A 126 7.07 -3.71 -7.47
N ILE A 127 6.12 -3.18 -8.24
CA ILE A 127 4.81 -2.79 -7.71
C ILE A 127 3.97 -3.98 -7.24
N GLU A 128 4.08 -5.15 -7.90
CA GLU A 128 3.41 -6.37 -7.46
C GLU A 128 4.02 -6.86 -6.15
N LYS A 129 5.35 -6.80 -6.03
CA LYS A 129 6.03 -7.08 -4.76
C LYS A 129 5.61 -6.10 -3.67
N SER A 130 5.47 -4.81 -3.97
CA SER A 130 4.96 -3.81 -3.02
C SER A 130 3.53 -4.11 -2.60
N ARG A 131 2.61 -4.44 -3.52
CA ARG A 131 1.24 -4.84 -3.14
C ARG A 131 1.22 -6.10 -2.30
N LYS A 132 2.05 -7.09 -2.64
CA LYS A 132 2.21 -8.33 -1.86
C LYS A 132 2.75 -8.05 -0.46
N TYR A 133 3.75 -7.16 -0.34
CA TYR A 133 4.25 -6.69 0.94
C TYR A 133 3.13 -6.06 1.77
N LEU A 134 2.37 -5.14 1.18
CA LEU A 134 1.28 -4.45 1.87
C LEU A 134 0.21 -5.43 2.37
N ASN A 135 -0.15 -6.43 1.56
CA ASN A 135 -1.15 -7.43 1.92
C ASN A 135 -0.64 -8.42 2.98
N VAL A 136 0.55 -9.01 2.76
CA VAL A 136 1.02 -10.16 3.56
C VAL A 136 1.88 -9.73 4.74
N VAL A 137 2.77 -8.75 4.56
CA VAL A 137 3.73 -8.34 5.59
C VAL A 137 3.17 -7.20 6.44
N ALA A 138 2.58 -6.20 5.80
CA ALA A 138 1.90 -5.11 6.51
C ALA A 138 0.47 -5.49 6.94
N GLU A 139 -0.02 -6.67 6.53
CA GLU A 139 -1.35 -7.21 6.88
C GLU A 139 -2.51 -6.24 6.57
N LEU A 140 -2.41 -5.50 5.46
CA LEU A 140 -3.47 -4.58 5.04
C LEU A 140 -4.54 -5.32 4.22
N ASN A 141 -5.81 -5.09 4.54
CA ASN A 141 -6.89 -5.47 3.63
C ASN A 141 -6.89 -4.52 2.42
N LEU A 142 -6.70 -5.06 1.22
CA LEU A 142 -6.66 -4.32 -0.04
C LEU A 142 -7.86 -4.59 -0.96
N ASP A 143 -8.88 -5.32 -0.49
CA ASP A 143 -10.04 -5.72 -1.29
C ASP A 143 -10.79 -4.52 -1.86
N GLU A 144 -10.94 -3.45 -1.07
CA GLU A 144 -11.57 -2.18 -1.48
C GLU A 144 -10.85 -1.53 -2.68
N THR A 145 -9.55 -1.82 -2.87
CA THR A 145 -8.75 -1.27 -3.97
C THR A 145 -8.60 -2.21 -5.17
N GLU A 146 -9.20 -3.39 -5.16
CA GLU A 146 -8.95 -4.40 -6.19
C GLU A 146 -9.33 -3.91 -7.59
N LYS A 147 -10.47 -3.22 -7.74
CA LYS A 147 -10.88 -2.62 -9.03
C LYS A 147 -9.89 -1.55 -9.52
N ILE A 148 -9.41 -0.70 -8.61
CA ILE A 148 -8.41 0.34 -8.91
C ILE A 148 -7.10 -0.33 -9.34
N TRP A 149 -6.68 -1.37 -8.63
CA TRP A 149 -5.48 -2.13 -8.92
C TRP A 149 -5.53 -2.80 -10.30
N GLN A 150 -6.66 -3.39 -10.68
CA GLN A 150 -6.83 -3.98 -12.01
C GLN A 150 -6.68 -2.93 -13.12
N LYS A 151 -7.22 -1.71 -12.93
CA LYS A 151 -6.98 -0.58 -13.84
C LYS A 151 -5.50 -0.18 -13.90
N ILE A 152 -4.83 -0.06 -12.75
CA ILE A 152 -3.39 0.24 -12.68
C ILE A 152 -2.56 -0.81 -13.46
N LYS A 153 -2.93 -2.09 -13.41
CA LYS A 153 -2.29 -3.14 -14.22
C LYS A 153 -2.56 -2.99 -15.72
N GLN A 154 -3.75 -2.54 -16.12
CA GLN A 154 -4.01 -2.22 -17.54
C GLN A 154 -3.14 -1.06 -18.00
N ILE A 155 -3.06 0.01 -17.20
CA ILE A 155 -2.18 1.16 -17.45
C ILE A 155 -0.72 0.73 -17.53
N GLN A 156 -0.29 -0.22 -16.70
CA GLN A 156 1.05 -0.80 -16.76
C GLN A 156 1.37 -1.39 -18.14
N LYS A 157 0.42 -2.12 -18.73
CA LYS A 157 0.61 -2.70 -20.06
C LYS A 157 0.79 -1.61 -21.12
N VAL A 158 -0.01 -0.54 -21.06
CA VAL A 158 0.11 0.62 -21.95
C VAL A 158 1.48 1.29 -21.78
N ARG A 159 1.87 1.58 -20.54
CA ARG A 159 3.18 2.13 -20.15
C ARG A 159 4.33 1.29 -20.67
N ASN A 160 4.23 -0.03 -20.57
CA ASN A 160 5.28 -0.95 -21.05
C ASN A 160 5.39 -0.92 -22.58
N ALA A 161 4.28 -0.83 -23.31
CA ALA A 161 4.31 -0.69 -24.76
C ALA A 161 4.93 0.64 -25.20
N ILE A 162 4.66 1.74 -24.49
CA ILE A 162 5.34 3.02 -24.73
C ILE A 162 6.85 2.87 -24.50
N ALA A 163 7.26 2.34 -23.35
CA ALA A 163 8.67 2.29 -22.95
C ALA A 163 9.51 1.30 -23.76
N HIS A 164 8.94 0.15 -24.16
CA HIS A 164 9.72 -0.96 -24.73
C HIS A 164 9.39 -1.27 -26.19
N ASN A 165 8.21 -0.86 -26.68
CA ASN A 165 7.74 -1.19 -28.02
C ASN A 165 7.47 0.06 -28.87
N ASN A 166 8.07 1.20 -28.52
CA ASN A 166 7.89 2.48 -29.22
C ASN A 166 6.40 2.84 -29.45
N SER A 167 5.57 2.60 -28.44
CA SER A 167 4.12 2.78 -28.50
C SER A 167 3.45 1.98 -29.64
N ASN A 168 3.87 0.72 -29.81
CA ASN A 168 3.28 -0.21 -30.77
C ASN A 168 2.75 -1.47 -30.05
N ILE A 169 1.53 -1.89 -30.39
CA ILE A 169 0.88 -3.09 -29.82
C ILE A 169 1.21 -4.38 -30.56
N LYS A 170 1.82 -4.31 -31.74
CA LYS A 170 2.27 -5.45 -32.55
C LYS A 170 3.53 -6.06 -31.92
N THR A 171 3.36 -6.80 -30.84
CA THR A 171 4.45 -7.53 -30.18
C THR A 171 4.64 -8.92 -30.77
N ASP A 172 3.54 -9.61 -31.08
CA ASP A 172 3.56 -10.87 -31.82
C ASP A 172 3.38 -10.60 -33.32
N LYS A 173 4.45 -10.83 -34.09
CA LYS A 173 4.46 -10.65 -35.56
C LYS A 173 3.41 -11.52 -36.26
N ASN A 174 3.08 -12.68 -35.71
CA ASN A 174 2.19 -13.67 -36.32
C ASN A 174 0.70 -13.44 -35.99
N ARG A 175 0.38 -12.55 -35.04
CA ARG A 175 -1.00 -12.22 -34.68
C ARG A 175 -1.48 -10.92 -35.29
N GLU A 176 -2.68 -10.90 -35.87
CA GLU A 176 -3.36 -9.67 -36.31
C GLU A 176 -3.44 -8.63 -35.19
N ILE A 177 -3.50 -7.35 -35.57
CA ILE A 177 -3.55 -6.22 -34.61
C ILE A 177 -4.76 -6.33 -33.67
N SER A 178 -5.93 -6.70 -34.20
CA SER A 178 -7.17 -6.90 -33.43
C SER A 178 -7.08 -8.01 -32.37
N LYS A 179 -6.12 -8.92 -32.51
CA LYS A 179 -5.90 -10.07 -31.61
C LYS A 179 -4.76 -9.84 -30.61
N GLN A 180 -4.15 -8.66 -30.60
CA GLN A 180 -3.11 -8.29 -29.63
C GLN A 180 -3.73 -7.99 -28.27
N ASP A 181 -3.03 -8.32 -27.18
CA ASP A 181 -3.53 -8.19 -25.80
C ASP A 181 -3.94 -6.75 -25.42
N LEU A 182 -3.28 -5.75 -26.01
CA LEU A 182 -3.54 -4.34 -25.75
C LEU A 182 -4.66 -3.76 -26.62
N PHE A 183 -5.01 -4.41 -27.73
CA PHE A 183 -6.04 -3.92 -28.65
C PHE A 183 -7.37 -3.59 -27.96
N PRO A 184 -7.99 -4.47 -27.13
CA PRO A 184 -9.28 -4.17 -26.50
C PRO A 184 -9.19 -3.05 -25.45
N ILE A 185 -8.00 -2.76 -24.93
CA ILE A 185 -7.79 -1.67 -23.98
C ILE A 185 -7.72 -0.34 -24.73
N LEU A 186 -6.94 -0.29 -25.82
CA LEU A 186 -6.71 0.95 -26.57
C LEU A 186 -7.87 1.32 -27.49
N SER A 187 -8.44 0.35 -28.23
CA SER A 187 -9.52 0.60 -29.20
C SER A 187 -10.82 1.16 -28.59
N ARG A 188 -11.02 0.98 -27.28
CA ARG A 188 -12.22 1.46 -26.58
C ARG A 188 -12.08 2.88 -26.04
N ASP A 189 -10.85 3.38 -25.90
CA ASP A 189 -10.60 4.68 -25.30
C ASP A 189 -10.33 5.73 -26.38
N LYS A 190 -11.33 6.58 -26.63
CA LYS A 190 -11.26 7.63 -27.66
C LYS A 190 -10.17 8.67 -27.39
N ARG A 191 -9.62 8.71 -26.17
CA ARG A 191 -8.52 9.60 -25.78
C ARG A 191 -7.16 9.09 -26.28
N ILE A 192 -7.12 7.88 -26.82
CA ILE A 192 -5.94 7.25 -27.41
C ILE A 192 -6.21 7.03 -28.90
N VAL A 193 -5.29 7.50 -29.74
CA VAL A 193 -5.32 7.24 -31.18
C VAL A 193 -4.54 5.95 -31.44
N LEU A 194 -5.20 4.97 -32.07
CA LEU A 194 -4.60 3.70 -32.47
C LEU A 194 -4.68 3.58 -34.00
N ASN A 195 -3.53 3.38 -34.64
CA ASN A 195 -3.47 2.98 -36.03
C ASN A 195 -3.65 1.47 -36.13
N GLU A 196 -4.84 1.01 -36.53
CA GLU A 196 -5.18 -0.42 -36.59
C GLU A 196 -4.42 -1.20 -37.67
N ASN A 197 -3.82 -0.51 -38.65
CA ASN A 197 -3.07 -1.14 -39.73
C ASN A 197 -1.67 -1.57 -39.28
N ILE A 198 -0.97 -0.68 -38.56
CA ILE A 198 0.43 -0.91 -38.13
C ILE A 198 0.61 -1.11 -36.62
N GLY A 199 -0.43 -0.87 -35.83
CA GLY A 199 -0.44 -1.06 -34.38
C GLY A 199 0.20 0.06 -33.57
N SER A 200 0.62 1.16 -34.19
CA SER A 200 1.14 2.32 -33.46
C SER A 200 0.01 3.05 -32.73
N PHE A 201 0.31 3.63 -31.57
CA PHE A 201 -0.64 4.43 -30.83
C PHE A 201 0.03 5.60 -30.11
N PHE A 202 -0.79 6.58 -29.74
CA PHE A 202 -0.39 7.66 -28.84
C PHE A 202 -1.58 8.18 -28.05
N ILE A 203 -1.29 8.74 -26.87
CA ILE A 203 -2.29 9.44 -26.06
C ILE A 203 -2.52 10.81 -26.71
N ALA A 204 -3.78 11.11 -27.07
CA ALA A 204 -4.15 12.37 -27.71
C ALA A 204 -4.75 13.38 -26.73
N GLU A 205 -5.43 12.90 -25.69
CA GLU A 205 -6.15 13.74 -24.74
C GLU A 205 -5.57 13.67 -23.33
N LYS A 206 -5.39 14.84 -22.71
CA LYS A 206 -4.86 14.99 -21.34
C LYS A 206 -5.69 14.28 -20.28
N ASP A 207 -7.00 14.15 -20.52
CA ASP A 207 -7.96 13.54 -19.57
C ASP A 207 -7.63 12.08 -19.29
N TYR A 208 -6.95 11.39 -20.21
CA TYR A 208 -6.45 10.05 -19.94
C TYR A 208 -5.40 10.08 -18.82
N LEU A 209 -4.45 11.02 -18.88
CA LEU A 209 -3.41 11.18 -17.85
C LEU A 209 -4.01 11.63 -16.52
N PHE A 210 -5.03 12.50 -16.53
CA PHE A 210 -5.76 12.88 -15.32
C PHE A 210 -6.46 11.70 -14.65
N GLU A 211 -7.09 10.81 -15.43
CA GLU A 211 -7.67 9.58 -14.87
C GLU A 211 -6.58 8.70 -14.22
N VAL A 212 -5.41 8.56 -14.86
CA VAL A 212 -4.29 7.79 -14.28
C VAL A 212 -3.82 8.41 -12.97
N ILE A 213 -3.66 9.73 -12.91
CA ILE A 213 -3.28 10.45 -11.69
C ILE A 213 -4.31 10.22 -10.58
N ASP A 214 -5.59 10.29 -10.89
CA ASP A 214 -6.66 10.07 -9.90
C ASP A 214 -6.67 8.64 -9.37
N LEU A 215 -6.45 7.65 -10.23
CA LEU A 215 -6.34 6.24 -9.82
C LEU A 215 -5.14 6.01 -8.89
N VAL A 216 -3.98 6.55 -9.27
CA VAL A 216 -2.75 6.50 -8.47
C VAL A 216 -2.95 7.19 -7.13
N SER A 217 -3.53 8.39 -7.12
CA SER A 217 -3.82 9.17 -5.92
C SER A 217 -4.71 8.39 -4.97
N LYS A 218 -5.88 7.93 -5.44
CA LYS A 218 -6.85 7.15 -4.65
C LYS A 218 -6.20 5.90 -4.04
N TYR A 219 -5.39 5.18 -4.81
CA TYR A 219 -4.70 4.01 -4.33
C TYR A 219 -3.71 4.33 -3.21
N LEU A 220 -2.83 5.33 -3.43
CA LEU A 220 -1.82 5.73 -2.46
C LEU A 220 -2.45 6.30 -1.18
N GLU A 221 -3.52 7.09 -1.30
CA GLU A 221 -4.25 7.63 -0.16
C GLU A 221 -4.86 6.53 0.70
N TYR A 222 -5.49 5.52 0.08
CA TYR A 222 -6.01 4.35 0.79
C TYR A 222 -4.90 3.61 1.54
N VAL A 223 -3.77 3.33 0.87
CA VAL A 223 -2.63 2.66 1.48
C VAL A 223 -2.10 3.46 2.68
N ILE A 224 -1.96 4.77 2.53
CA ILE A 224 -1.53 5.66 3.62
C ILE A 224 -2.51 5.61 4.79
N GLU A 225 -3.81 5.71 4.52
CA GLU A 225 -4.83 5.67 5.57
C GLU A 225 -4.75 4.38 6.37
N LYS A 226 -4.66 3.22 5.70
CA LYS A 226 -4.55 1.93 6.39
C LYS A 226 -3.22 1.79 7.14
N LEU A 227 -2.10 2.28 6.58
CA LEU A 227 -0.80 2.28 7.26
C LEU A 227 -0.76 3.23 8.47
N SER A 228 -1.47 4.36 8.43
CA SER A 228 -1.55 5.33 9.52
C SER A 228 -2.31 4.81 10.74
N HIS A 229 -3.28 3.92 10.52
CA HIS A 229 -4.16 3.38 11.57
C HIS A 229 -3.87 1.91 11.91
N ARG A 230 -2.81 1.33 11.34
CA ARG A 230 -2.42 -0.06 11.60
C ARG A 230 -2.19 -0.28 13.10
N LYS A 231 -3.06 -1.08 13.72
CA LYS A 231 -2.87 -1.57 15.09
C LYS A 231 -1.94 -2.76 15.04
N VAL A 232 -0.85 -2.68 15.81
CA VAL A 232 0.07 -3.81 15.99
C VAL A 232 -0.55 -4.72 17.03
N VAL A 233 -0.69 -5.99 16.68
CA VAL A 233 -1.24 -7.01 17.56
C VAL A 233 -0.11 -7.94 17.95
N ALA A 234 0.09 -8.15 19.25
CA ALA A 234 1.03 -9.16 19.73
C ALA A 234 0.51 -10.55 19.30
N LYS A 235 1.32 -11.27 18.54
CA LYS A 235 1.07 -12.65 18.11
C LYS A 235 2.26 -13.49 18.56
N ASN A 236 2.00 -14.70 19.01
CA ASN A 236 3.01 -15.71 19.30
C ASN A 236 2.92 -16.79 18.21
N THR A 237 4.03 -17.40 17.84
CA THR A 237 4.07 -18.47 16.81
C THR A 237 3.14 -19.66 17.11
N THR A 238 2.90 -19.96 18.39
CA THR A 238 1.98 -20.98 18.88
C THR A 238 0.53 -20.52 18.98
N MET A 239 0.28 -19.20 18.99
CA MET A 239 -1.05 -18.58 19.07
C MET A 239 -1.15 -17.44 18.04
N PRO A 240 -1.37 -17.74 16.74
CA PRO A 240 -1.19 -16.78 15.64
C PRO A 240 -2.35 -15.76 15.47
N PHE A 241 -3.38 -15.84 16.28
CA PHE A 241 -4.54 -14.95 16.24
C PHE A 241 -4.34 -13.71 17.14
N ASN A 242 -5.26 -12.76 17.09
CA ASN A 242 -5.26 -11.62 18.00
C ASN A 242 -5.51 -12.09 19.45
N ASN A 243 -4.45 -12.11 20.27
CA ASN A 243 -4.53 -12.53 21.68
C ASN A 243 -4.71 -11.35 22.65
N ALA A 244 -5.13 -10.16 22.18
CA ALA A 244 -5.32 -9.02 23.07
C ALA A 244 -6.38 -9.31 24.15
N GLY A 245 -7.53 -9.88 23.76
CA GLY A 245 -8.59 -10.25 24.70
C GLY A 245 -8.14 -11.35 25.67
N TRP A 246 -7.48 -12.38 25.16
CA TRP A 246 -6.91 -13.45 25.99
C TRP A 246 -5.85 -12.92 26.97
N GLY A 247 -4.93 -12.08 26.51
CA GLY A 247 -3.89 -11.49 27.35
C GLY A 247 -4.45 -10.54 28.41
N GLN A 248 -5.52 -9.81 28.07
CA GLN A 248 -6.27 -8.99 29.03
C GLN A 248 -6.91 -9.87 30.11
N GLU A 249 -7.66 -10.90 29.72
CA GLU A 249 -8.28 -11.86 30.64
C GLU A 249 -7.24 -12.49 31.59
N LYS A 250 -6.10 -12.94 31.07
CA LYS A 250 -5.04 -13.53 31.91
C LYS A 250 -4.38 -12.52 32.83
N SER A 251 -4.23 -11.27 32.39
CA SER A 251 -3.68 -10.21 33.24
C SER A 251 -4.67 -9.83 34.35
N GLU A 252 -5.96 -9.77 34.03
CA GLU A 252 -7.05 -9.55 35.01
C GLU A 252 -7.06 -10.65 36.06
N ASN A 253 -6.98 -11.93 35.66
CA ASN A 253 -6.91 -13.05 36.61
C ASN A 253 -5.70 -12.98 37.55
N VAL A 254 -4.54 -12.56 37.06
CA VAL A 254 -3.34 -12.37 37.89
C VAL A 254 -3.58 -11.27 38.93
N ILE A 255 -4.18 -10.15 38.51
CA ILE A 255 -4.51 -9.03 39.40
C ILE A 255 -5.55 -9.47 40.45
N ASP A 256 -6.62 -10.14 40.02
CA ASP A 256 -7.66 -10.66 40.90
C ASP A 256 -7.10 -11.67 41.91
N GLY A 257 -6.18 -12.54 41.49
CA GLY A 257 -5.51 -13.48 42.38
C GLY A 257 -4.63 -12.77 43.42
N ILE A 258 -3.95 -11.68 43.04
CA ILE A 258 -3.20 -10.84 43.99
C ILE A 258 -4.14 -10.15 44.98
N ILE A 259 -5.28 -9.62 44.52
CA ILE A 259 -6.30 -9.01 45.38
C ILE A 259 -6.79 -10.03 46.41
N ARG A 260 -7.12 -11.26 45.98
CA ARG A 260 -7.53 -12.33 46.91
C ARG A 260 -6.45 -12.70 47.91
N CYS A 261 -5.17 -12.65 47.54
CA CYS A 261 -4.08 -12.85 48.50
C CYS A 261 -4.05 -11.74 49.57
N LEU A 262 -4.32 -10.49 49.20
CA LEU A 262 -4.41 -9.38 50.15
C LEU A 262 -5.62 -9.54 51.08
N ASP A 263 -6.78 -9.94 50.54
CA ASP A 263 -7.98 -10.23 51.33
C ASP A 263 -7.72 -11.33 52.37
N LEU A 264 -7.00 -12.40 51.98
CA LEU A 264 -6.63 -13.48 52.89
C LEU A 264 -5.70 -12.99 54.03
N ILE A 265 -4.82 -12.03 53.76
CA ILE A 265 -3.94 -11.44 54.78
C ILE A 265 -4.80 -10.64 55.78
N GLU A 266 -5.73 -9.81 55.29
CA GLU A 266 -6.65 -9.08 56.18
C GLU A 266 -7.52 -10.02 57.01
N GLU A 267 -8.00 -11.12 56.43
CA GLU A 267 -8.79 -12.13 57.14
C GLU A 267 -7.96 -12.81 58.24
N PHE A 268 -6.70 -13.16 57.94
CA PHE A 268 -5.77 -13.72 58.91
C PHE A 268 -5.51 -12.77 60.08
N GLU A 269 -5.43 -11.47 59.84
CA GLU A 269 -5.26 -10.45 60.90
C GLU A 269 -6.50 -10.33 61.79
N ARG A 270 -7.70 -10.60 61.27
CA ARG A 270 -8.98 -10.49 62.01
C ARG A 270 -9.36 -11.76 62.76
N ARG A 271 -8.89 -12.93 62.32
CA ARG A 271 -9.23 -14.23 62.93
C ARG A 271 -8.46 -14.47 64.24
N ASP A 272 -9.11 -15.14 65.17
CA ASP A 272 -8.53 -15.52 66.48
C ASP A 272 -8.84 -16.99 66.85
N ASP A 273 -9.18 -17.81 65.85
CA ASP A 273 -9.45 -19.23 66.03
C ASP A 273 -8.20 -20.09 65.85
N GLU A 274 -8.26 -21.33 66.36
CA GLU A 274 -7.15 -22.29 66.34
C GLU A 274 -6.73 -22.75 64.92
N TYR A 275 -7.59 -22.60 63.91
CA TYR A 275 -7.31 -22.99 62.52
C TYR A 275 -6.76 -21.84 61.68
N ARG A 276 -6.70 -20.62 62.22
CA ARG A 276 -6.29 -19.41 61.51
C ARG A 276 -5.01 -19.60 60.70
N GLU A 277 -3.97 -20.17 61.31
CA GLU A 277 -2.66 -20.30 60.66
C GLU A 277 -2.65 -21.40 59.59
N SER A 278 -3.28 -22.55 59.85
CA SER A 278 -3.33 -23.65 58.89
C SER A 278 -4.15 -23.28 57.66
N ASP A 279 -5.31 -22.65 57.88
CA ASP A 279 -6.22 -22.23 56.81
C ASP A 279 -5.58 -21.16 55.95
N PHE A 280 -4.98 -20.14 56.59
CA PHE A 280 -4.28 -19.08 55.87
C PHE A 280 -3.16 -19.65 54.98
N LYS A 281 -2.31 -20.53 55.52
CA LYS A 281 -1.23 -21.17 54.74
C LYS A 281 -1.77 -21.99 53.56
N ALA A 282 -2.82 -22.78 53.77
CA ALA A 282 -3.41 -23.61 52.72
C ALA A 282 -4.05 -22.75 51.62
N ASN A 283 -4.86 -21.77 52.01
CA ASN A 283 -5.56 -20.87 51.08
C ASN A 283 -4.59 -20.01 50.30
N LEU A 284 -3.59 -19.43 50.96
CA LEU A 284 -2.57 -18.59 50.32
C LEU A 284 -1.75 -19.39 49.31
N LYS A 285 -1.36 -20.63 49.65
CA LYS A 285 -0.67 -21.54 48.72
C LYS A 285 -1.52 -21.83 47.48
N GLY A 286 -2.82 -22.07 47.66
CA GLY A 286 -3.77 -22.26 46.56
C GLY A 286 -3.87 -21.04 45.65
N GLN A 287 -4.00 -19.84 46.23
CA GLN A 287 -4.08 -18.59 45.47
C GLN A 287 -2.80 -18.31 44.68
N PHE A 288 -1.62 -18.50 45.28
CA PHE A 288 -0.36 -18.39 44.55
C PHE A 288 -0.26 -19.38 43.38
N GLY A 289 -0.73 -20.61 43.56
CA GLY A 289 -0.81 -21.59 42.47
C GLY A 289 -1.67 -21.13 41.30
N SER A 290 -2.80 -20.46 41.57
CA SER A 290 -3.67 -19.86 40.55
C SER A 290 -3.02 -18.66 39.86
N VAL A 291 -2.40 -17.76 40.62
CA VAL A 291 -1.66 -16.61 40.07
C VAL A 291 -0.54 -17.08 39.15
N LEU A 292 0.25 -18.06 39.58
CA LEU A 292 1.37 -18.61 38.80
C LEU A 292 0.90 -19.35 37.55
N TRP A 293 -0.29 -19.94 37.56
CA TRP A 293 -0.86 -20.56 36.37
C TRP A 293 -1.04 -19.56 35.22
N ASP A 294 -1.68 -18.43 35.49
CA ASP A 294 -1.92 -17.42 34.46
C ASP A 294 -0.65 -16.57 34.17
N ALA A 295 0.18 -16.32 35.19
CA ALA A 295 1.45 -15.63 34.99
C ALA A 295 2.44 -16.42 34.12
N THR A 296 2.53 -17.75 34.29
CA THR A 296 3.41 -18.59 33.45
C THR A 296 2.91 -18.70 32.01
N LYS A 297 1.59 -18.67 31.78
CA LYS A 297 1.00 -18.58 30.42
C LYS A 297 1.30 -17.25 29.74
N LEU A 298 1.16 -16.14 30.47
CA LEU A 298 1.55 -14.83 29.95
C LEU A 298 3.04 -14.82 29.62
N TYR A 299 3.87 -15.34 30.52
CA TYR A 299 5.31 -15.39 30.32
C TYR A 299 5.72 -16.22 29.10
N SER A 300 5.16 -17.43 28.94
CA SER A 300 5.40 -18.26 27.76
C SER A 300 4.96 -17.57 26.47
N PHE A 301 3.83 -16.85 26.50
CA PHE A 301 3.33 -16.09 25.36
C PHE A 301 4.36 -15.07 24.88
N PHE A 302 4.97 -14.29 25.78
CA PHE A 302 5.97 -13.29 25.42
C PHE A 302 7.35 -13.86 25.06
N CYS A 303 7.59 -15.14 25.32
CA CYS A 303 8.85 -15.80 25.00
C CYS A 303 8.77 -16.73 23.77
N ASP A 304 7.64 -16.77 23.04
CA ASP A 304 7.41 -17.79 22.01
C ASP A 304 7.58 -19.23 22.54
N GLY A 305 7.33 -19.43 23.84
CA GLY A 305 7.47 -20.71 24.54
C GLY A 305 6.20 -21.54 24.46
N LYS A 306 6.35 -22.88 24.40
CA LYS A 306 5.23 -23.82 24.54
C LYS A 306 4.96 -24.04 26.03
N TRP A 307 3.83 -23.53 26.51
CA TRP A 307 3.38 -23.69 27.89
C TRP A 307 2.89 -25.11 28.19
N ASP A 308 3.14 -25.57 29.41
CA ASP A 308 2.67 -26.82 29.99
C ASP A 308 1.98 -26.58 31.36
N VAL A 309 1.00 -27.43 31.66
CA VAL A 309 0.24 -27.42 32.93
C VAL A 309 1.15 -27.48 34.16
N ASN A 310 2.30 -28.15 34.04
CA ASN A 310 3.25 -28.34 35.13
C ASN A 310 4.22 -27.16 35.33
N ASP A 311 4.20 -26.15 34.46
CA ASP A 311 5.14 -25.04 34.52
C ASP A 311 4.99 -24.24 35.82
N ARG A 312 3.76 -24.08 36.33
CA ARG A 312 3.55 -23.45 37.65
C ARG A 312 4.21 -24.22 38.80
N GLU A 313 4.29 -25.55 38.68
CA GLU A 313 4.81 -26.41 39.74
C GLU A 313 6.32 -26.23 39.89
N LEU A 314 7.02 -25.89 38.81
CA LEU A 314 8.44 -25.52 38.88
C LEU A 314 8.65 -24.34 39.83
N ILE A 315 7.84 -23.28 39.71
CA ILE A 315 7.94 -22.11 40.58
C ILE A 315 7.41 -22.42 41.99
N MET A 316 6.31 -23.15 42.12
CA MET A 316 5.74 -23.50 43.43
C MET A 316 6.69 -24.36 44.27
N ASN A 317 7.43 -25.28 43.65
CA ASN A 317 8.31 -26.22 44.34
C ASN A 317 9.74 -25.70 44.47
N GLU A 318 10.27 -25.08 43.41
CA GLU A 318 11.69 -24.71 43.33
C GLU A 318 11.92 -23.18 43.37
N LYS A 319 10.85 -22.38 43.45
CA LYS A 319 10.90 -20.93 43.59
C LYS A 319 11.73 -20.29 42.47
N LYS A 320 12.82 -19.61 42.85
CA LYS A 320 13.71 -18.89 41.93
C LYS A 320 14.41 -19.84 40.95
N ASP A 321 14.84 -21.01 41.41
CA ASP A 321 15.52 -21.99 40.55
C ASP A 321 14.55 -22.58 39.52
N GLY A 322 13.29 -22.79 39.91
CA GLY A 322 12.21 -23.17 39.01
C GLY A 322 11.94 -22.12 37.94
N PHE A 323 11.96 -20.84 38.30
CA PHE A 323 11.86 -19.75 37.32
C PHE A 323 13.08 -19.68 36.38
N GLU A 324 14.30 -19.91 36.87
CA GLU A 324 15.49 -20.02 36.02
C GLU A 324 15.39 -21.20 35.03
N LYS A 325 14.82 -22.34 35.45
CA LYS A 325 14.53 -23.47 34.57
C LYS A 325 13.51 -23.10 33.49
N LEU A 326 12.40 -22.46 33.86
CA LEU A 326 11.40 -21.97 32.91
C LEU A 326 11.98 -21.02 31.86
N LYS A 327 12.85 -20.09 32.28
CA LYS A 327 13.56 -19.20 31.36
C LYS A 327 14.35 -19.95 30.30
N LYS A 328 14.96 -21.08 30.66
CA LYS A 328 15.70 -21.94 29.72
C LYS A 328 14.77 -22.75 28.83
N ILE A 329 13.60 -23.17 29.32
CA ILE A 329 12.60 -23.89 28.53
C ILE A 329 12.02 -23.00 27.43
N TYR A 330 11.76 -21.73 27.74
CA TYR A 330 11.12 -20.81 26.81
C TYR A 330 12.09 -20.04 25.90
N ARG A 331 13.33 -19.80 26.32
CA ARG A 331 14.34 -19.21 25.43
C ARG A 331 14.84 -20.25 24.45
N ARG A 332 14.37 -20.18 23.20
CA ARG A 332 15.03 -20.77 22.03
C ARG A 332 15.95 -19.77 21.36
#